data_AF-A0A2L2X7D3-F1
#
_entry.id   AF-A0A2L2X7D3-F1
#
_cell.length_a   1.000
_cell.length_b   1.000
_cell.length_c   1.000
_cell.angle_alpha   90.00
_cell.angle_beta   90.00
_cell.angle_gamma   90.00
#
_symmetry.space_group_name_H-M   'P 1'
#
loop_
_entity.id
_entity.type
_entity.pdbx_description
1 polymer ?
#
loop_
_entity_poly.entity_id
_entity_poly.type
_entity_poly.pdbx_seq_one_letter_code
_entity_poly.pdbx_strand_id
1 'polypeptide(L)'
;MCCVLEVFIISPCTNAINFKGVAPRETRKDGVILIPLHSKPSGQSIEAAIKATESSKNRISSGLNGTAFVLGQDLVVKKYKGEKAINNDPMREVNILDDMYEKKFSSPKSQKGQYAMQMPDGTFYLVSTKVDGKNPDPVRNTFNKQNLASLLSEITRLDQGVVDASGGRSRFMNWDFNSGNINITKDKAGLFDFEYGTFENLDKMLEKNVVNNCEGACPHLSDTSRLYSSLRSFEVWALVDYLNKVEHPDKLFGDYLELKGKYHADMAEFYGEYENESKYPDAVKNIAESEKVHSRLLRRDEGGEIPQDIQKAEMKKMQAANFINIQSQFSSDGKVCAQVKDGKILTSQVKEYIDEALFFSWNEYSKSKKTGDSDREVYYSNCLDYFFKQSLVKDWMQYQLDKPQGPGILKDKIASEPRVTLDDTMAKALRSRIKTAAPTNTP
;
A
#
# COMPACT_ATOMS: atom_id res chain seq x y z
N MET A 1 -57.55 44.05 6.40
CA MET A 1 -57.03 44.13 5.01
C MET A 1 -55.79 45.01 5.05
N CYS A 2 -54.64 44.47 4.64
CA CYS A 2 -53.33 45.11 4.40
C CYS A 2 -52.67 45.95 5.52
N CYS A 3 -51.54 45.47 6.06
CA CYS A 3 -50.20 45.95 5.67
C CYS A 3 -49.06 45.36 6.53
N VAL A 4 -48.09 44.76 5.83
CA VAL A 4 -46.63 44.85 5.98
C VAL A 4 -45.97 44.37 7.29
N LEU A 5 -45.22 43.25 7.19
CA LEU A 5 -43.81 43.25 7.57
C LEU A 5 -43.05 42.22 6.70
N GLU A 6 -42.23 42.73 5.78
CA GLU A 6 -41.22 41.95 5.05
C GLU A 6 -40.01 41.73 5.96
N VAL A 7 -39.67 40.48 6.23
CA VAL A 7 -38.31 40.05 6.58
C VAL A 7 -38.04 38.76 5.82
N PHE A 8 -37.47 38.86 4.62
CA PHE A 8 -36.87 37.73 3.93
C PHE A 8 -35.43 37.56 4.42
N ILE A 9 -35.23 36.61 5.34
CA ILE A 9 -33.91 36.04 5.58
C ILE A 9 -33.60 35.16 4.35
N ILE A 10 -32.63 35.60 3.55
CA ILE A 10 -32.04 34.79 2.48
C ILE A 10 -31.28 33.65 3.16
N SER A 11 -31.90 32.47 3.20
CA SER A 11 -31.23 31.22 3.53
C SER A 11 -30.43 30.76 2.29
N PRO A 12 -29.12 30.45 2.40
CA PRO A 12 -28.41 29.83 1.30
C PRO A 12 -28.88 28.38 1.17
N CYS A 13 -29.76 28.11 0.20
CA CYS A 13 -30.07 26.76 -0.25
C CYS A 13 -28.83 26.14 -0.91
N THR A 14 -27.96 25.55 -0.10
CA THR A 14 -27.06 24.49 -0.55
C THR A 14 -27.93 23.25 -0.82
N ASN A 15 -28.29 23.01 -2.08
CA ASN A 15 -28.83 21.72 -2.51
C ASN A 15 -27.73 20.66 -2.30
N ALA A 16 -27.73 20.05 -1.11
CA ALA A 16 -26.88 18.91 -0.80
C ALA A 16 -27.37 17.71 -1.62
N ILE A 17 -26.60 17.33 -2.64
CA ILE A 17 -26.91 16.16 -3.43
C ILE A 17 -26.38 14.93 -2.69
N ASN A 18 -27.28 14.22 -2.00
CA ASN A 18 -27.00 12.92 -1.38
C ASN A 18 -27.08 11.83 -2.46
N PHE A 19 -25.98 11.14 -2.76
CA PHE A 19 -25.93 10.08 -3.79
C PHE A 19 -25.79 8.68 -3.18
N LYS A 20 -26.51 7.69 -3.74
CA LYS A 20 -26.51 6.28 -3.30
C LYS A 20 -25.96 5.35 -4.40
N GLY A 21 -24.75 4.81 -4.21
CA GLY A 21 -24.24 3.56 -4.83
C GLY A 21 -23.95 3.55 -6.35
N VAL A 22 -23.17 2.56 -6.79
CA VAL A 22 -22.75 2.32 -8.20
C VAL A 22 -23.68 1.29 -8.85
N ALA A 23 -24.13 1.51 -10.09
CA ALA A 23 -24.90 0.56 -10.91
C ALA A 23 -24.07 0.07 -12.13
N PRO A 24 -24.45 -1.03 -12.82
CA PRO A 24 -23.60 -1.65 -13.85
C PRO A 24 -23.51 -0.88 -15.17
N ARG A 25 -22.38 -1.03 -15.87
CA ARG A 25 -21.96 -0.35 -17.11
C ARG A 25 -23.01 -0.33 -18.24
N GLU A 26 -23.16 0.82 -18.90
CA GLU A 26 -23.90 1.05 -20.14
C GLU A 26 -22.99 1.67 -21.20
N THR A 27 -22.93 1.11 -22.41
CA THR A 27 -22.23 1.74 -23.54
C THR A 27 -23.24 2.49 -24.42
N ARG A 28 -23.06 3.80 -24.59
CA ARG A 28 -23.87 4.64 -25.49
C ARG A 28 -23.50 4.41 -26.96
N LYS A 29 -24.42 4.79 -27.85
CA LYS A 29 -24.26 4.69 -29.32
C LYS A 29 -23.11 5.54 -29.88
N ASP A 30 -22.64 6.53 -29.14
CA ASP A 30 -21.49 7.39 -29.45
C ASP A 30 -20.16 6.83 -28.93
N GLY A 31 -20.15 5.60 -28.38
CA GLY A 31 -18.97 4.95 -27.83
C GLY A 31 -18.66 5.34 -26.38
N VAL A 32 -19.43 6.24 -25.78
CA VAL A 32 -19.24 6.67 -24.38
C VAL A 32 -19.73 5.57 -23.42
N ILE A 33 -18.86 5.16 -22.50
CA ILE A 33 -19.18 4.20 -21.45
C ILE A 33 -19.68 4.97 -20.22
N LEU A 34 -20.91 4.72 -19.80
CA LEU A 34 -21.57 5.32 -18.65
C LEU A 34 -21.84 4.27 -17.59
N ILE A 35 -21.56 4.57 -16.33
CA ILE A 35 -21.82 3.66 -15.21
C ILE A 35 -22.88 4.35 -14.35
N PRO A 36 -24.12 3.81 -14.27
CA PRO A 36 -25.26 4.55 -13.75
C PRO A 36 -25.19 4.77 -12.23
N LEU A 37 -25.75 5.90 -11.81
CA LEU A 37 -26.32 6.12 -10.48
C LEU A 37 -27.82 5.76 -10.54
N HIS A 38 -28.46 5.57 -9.38
CA HIS A 38 -29.93 5.56 -9.26
C HIS A 38 -30.62 6.81 -9.88
N SER A 39 -29.85 7.85 -10.18
CA SER A 39 -30.19 8.94 -11.09
C SER A 39 -28.92 9.38 -11.84
N LYS A 40 -28.83 9.15 -13.16
CA LYS A 40 -27.72 9.64 -14.00
C LYS A 40 -27.58 11.16 -13.83
N PRO A 41 -26.44 11.69 -13.35
CA PRO A 41 -26.21 13.13 -13.36
C PRO A 41 -26.19 13.60 -14.82
N SER A 42 -26.90 14.69 -15.13
CA SER A 42 -26.91 15.23 -16.49
C SER A 42 -25.52 15.75 -16.86
N GLY A 43 -25.16 15.72 -18.15
CA GLY A 43 -23.90 16.30 -18.62
C GLY A 43 -23.72 17.76 -18.15
N GLN A 44 -24.79 18.54 -18.11
CA GLN A 44 -24.81 19.88 -17.53
C GLN A 44 -24.48 19.92 -16.03
N SER A 45 -24.94 18.94 -15.23
CA SER A 45 -24.62 18.86 -13.81
C SER A 45 -23.13 18.60 -13.58
N ILE A 46 -22.54 17.81 -14.47
CA ILE A 46 -21.13 17.46 -14.40
C ILE A 46 -20.26 18.60 -14.92
N GLU A 47 -20.65 19.27 -16.01
CA GLU A 47 -20.00 20.49 -16.49
C GLU A 47 -20.08 21.64 -15.48
N ALA A 48 -21.22 21.81 -14.81
CA ALA A 48 -21.38 22.81 -13.75
C ALA A 48 -20.51 22.46 -12.54
N ALA A 49 -20.42 21.19 -12.17
CA ALA A 49 -19.52 20.69 -11.15
C ALA A 49 -18.04 20.95 -11.50
N ILE A 50 -17.62 20.61 -12.72
CA ILE A 50 -16.27 20.84 -13.22
C ILE A 50 -15.93 22.34 -13.20
N LYS A 51 -16.82 23.20 -13.71
CA LYS A 51 -16.64 24.66 -13.68
C LYS A 51 -16.57 25.22 -12.26
N ALA A 52 -17.34 24.68 -11.31
CA ALA A 52 -17.26 25.05 -9.90
C ALA A 52 -15.97 24.56 -9.21
N THR A 53 -15.39 23.44 -9.67
CA THR A 53 -14.13 22.89 -9.16
C THR A 53 -12.88 23.63 -9.64
N GLU A 54 -12.95 24.41 -10.73
CA GLU A 54 -11.83 25.26 -11.16
C GLU A 54 -11.58 26.47 -10.23
N SER A 55 -12.45 26.68 -9.22
CA SER A 55 -12.13 27.56 -8.10
C SER A 55 -11.13 26.88 -7.16
N SER A 56 -10.02 27.56 -6.85
CA SER A 56 -8.93 27.02 -6.00
C SER A 56 -9.37 26.56 -4.60
N LYS A 57 -10.55 27.00 -4.15
CA LYS A 57 -11.15 26.68 -2.84
C LYS A 57 -11.56 25.20 -2.69
N ASN A 58 -11.79 24.50 -3.79
CA ASN A 58 -12.28 23.11 -3.77
C ASN A 58 -11.19 22.06 -4.06
N ARG A 59 -9.93 22.49 -4.28
CA ARG A 59 -8.81 21.60 -4.57
C ARG A 59 -8.41 20.81 -3.31
N ILE A 60 -8.33 19.49 -3.43
CA ILE A 60 -7.88 18.58 -2.36
C ILE A 60 -6.39 18.31 -2.50
N SER A 61 -5.98 17.84 -3.68
CA SER A 61 -4.63 17.35 -3.93
C SER A 61 -4.28 17.45 -5.42
N SER A 62 -2.99 17.34 -5.74
CA SER A 62 -2.53 17.18 -7.13
C SER A 62 -1.44 16.12 -7.14
N GLY A 63 -1.68 15.05 -7.88
CA GLY A 63 -0.76 13.92 -8.05
C GLY A 63 -0.06 13.99 -9.41
N LEU A 64 0.56 12.88 -9.82
CA LEU A 64 1.29 12.79 -11.09
C LEU A 64 0.34 12.82 -12.30
N ASN A 65 -0.79 12.11 -12.20
CA ASN A 65 -1.71 11.95 -13.34
C ASN A 65 -2.83 13.00 -13.37
N GLY A 66 -3.18 13.60 -12.23
CA GLY A 66 -4.33 14.50 -12.15
C GLY A 66 -4.35 15.42 -10.95
N THR A 67 -5.37 16.27 -10.90
CA THR A 67 -5.71 17.12 -9.76
C THR A 67 -7.10 16.78 -9.26
N ALA A 68 -7.23 16.55 -7.95
CA ALA A 68 -8.47 16.14 -7.32
C ALA A 68 -9.16 17.32 -6.63
N PHE A 69 -10.47 17.39 -6.78
CA PHE A 69 -11.34 18.44 -6.25
C PHE A 69 -12.52 17.84 -5.51
N VAL A 70 -12.95 18.46 -4.41
CA VAL A 70 -14.21 18.08 -3.74
C VAL A 70 -15.38 18.51 -4.61
N LEU A 71 -16.33 17.61 -4.79
CA LEU A 71 -17.63 17.91 -5.37
C LEU A 71 -18.73 17.60 -4.34
N GLY A 72 -19.34 18.64 -3.78
CA GLY A 72 -20.37 18.48 -2.75
C GLY A 72 -19.79 17.90 -1.44
N GLN A 73 -20.57 17.05 -0.75
CA GLN A 73 -20.14 16.44 0.50
C GLN A 73 -19.40 15.12 0.28
N ASP A 74 -19.82 14.34 -0.72
CA ASP A 74 -19.51 12.92 -0.83
C ASP A 74 -18.68 12.52 -2.05
N LEU A 75 -18.36 13.46 -2.96
CA LEU A 75 -17.68 13.15 -4.22
C LEU A 75 -16.33 13.85 -4.37
N VAL A 76 -15.49 13.23 -5.20
CA VAL A 76 -14.23 13.78 -5.69
C VAL A 76 -14.22 13.73 -7.21
N VAL A 77 -13.71 14.79 -7.83
CA VAL A 77 -13.46 14.87 -9.27
C VAL A 77 -11.95 14.96 -9.49
N LYS A 78 -11.36 13.98 -10.17
CA LYS A 78 -9.96 13.97 -10.62
C LYS A 78 -9.91 14.44 -12.09
N LYS A 79 -9.35 15.64 -12.32
CA LYS A 79 -9.04 16.18 -13.66
C LYS A 79 -7.65 15.68 -14.07
N TYR A 80 -7.55 14.92 -15.14
CA TYR A 80 -6.27 14.39 -15.62
C TYR A 80 -5.45 15.48 -16.33
N LYS A 81 -4.12 15.35 -16.28
CA LYS A 81 -3.17 16.35 -16.79
C LYS A 81 -2.89 16.26 -18.29
N GLY A 82 -3.55 15.36 -19.02
CA GLY A 82 -3.31 15.22 -20.45
C GLY A 82 -1.94 14.61 -20.74
N GLU A 83 -1.27 15.10 -21.78
CA GLU A 83 0.08 14.72 -22.19
C GLU A 83 1.16 14.89 -21.09
N LYS A 84 0.86 15.65 -20.02
CA LYS A 84 1.76 15.85 -18.88
C LYS A 84 1.64 14.77 -17.80
N ALA A 85 0.68 13.85 -17.92
CA ALA A 85 0.51 12.75 -16.99
C ALA A 85 1.49 11.60 -17.30
N ILE A 86 1.87 10.82 -16.27
CA ILE A 86 2.62 9.56 -16.49
C ILE A 86 1.70 8.54 -17.15
N ASN A 87 0.43 8.54 -16.77
CA ASN A 87 -0.64 7.84 -17.45
C ASN A 87 -1.85 8.78 -17.62
N ASN A 88 -2.32 8.91 -18.86
CA ASN A 88 -3.42 9.80 -19.22
C ASN A 88 -4.72 9.05 -19.56
N ASP A 89 -4.77 7.73 -19.35
CA ASP A 89 -5.99 6.96 -19.57
C ASP A 89 -6.78 6.80 -18.26
N PRO A 90 -7.85 7.61 -18.04
CA PRO A 90 -8.70 7.45 -16.86
C PRO A 90 -9.51 6.15 -16.88
N MET A 91 -9.67 5.52 -18.05
CA MET A 91 -10.44 4.28 -18.17
C MET A 91 -9.76 3.14 -17.44
N ARG A 92 -8.44 3.20 -17.28
CA ARG A 92 -7.71 2.24 -16.47
C ARG A 92 -8.21 2.21 -15.02
N GLU A 93 -8.27 3.37 -14.36
CA GLU A 93 -8.72 3.46 -12.97
C GLU A 93 -10.21 3.12 -12.85
N VAL A 94 -11.04 3.55 -13.82
CA VAL A 94 -12.48 3.19 -13.84
C VAL A 94 -12.68 1.69 -13.98
N ASN A 95 -12.06 1.05 -14.97
CA ASN A 95 -12.21 -0.38 -15.20
C ASN A 95 -11.77 -1.19 -13.96
N ILE A 96 -10.72 -0.75 -13.27
CA ILE A 96 -10.31 -1.39 -12.01
C ILE A 96 -11.38 -1.23 -10.93
N LEU A 97 -11.93 -0.03 -10.75
CA LEU A 97 -12.97 0.23 -9.77
C LEU A 97 -14.27 -0.55 -10.06
N ASP A 98 -14.60 -0.72 -11.35
CA ASP A 98 -15.74 -1.52 -11.80
C ASP A 98 -15.50 -3.00 -11.55
N ASP A 99 -14.34 -3.52 -11.96
CA ASP A 99 -13.94 -4.90 -11.69
C ASP A 99 -13.94 -5.17 -10.18
N MET A 100 -13.51 -4.22 -9.36
CA MET A 100 -13.58 -4.34 -7.90
C MET A 100 -15.03 -4.46 -7.41
N TYR A 101 -15.97 -3.76 -8.03
CA TYR A 101 -17.39 -3.91 -7.71
C TYR A 101 -17.94 -5.26 -8.16
N GLU A 102 -17.76 -5.62 -9.44
CA GLU A 102 -18.27 -6.85 -10.04
C GLU A 102 -17.71 -8.11 -9.35
N LYS A 103 -16.42 -8.08 -8.99
CA LYS A 103 -15.76 -9.17 -8.28
C LYS A 103 -15.96 -9.11 -6.76
N LYS A 104 -16.80 -8.23 -6.22
CA LYS A 104 -17.08 -8.12 -4.77
C LYS A 104 -15.88 -7.71 -3.91
N PHE A 105 -14.93 -6.99 -4.48
CA PHE A 105 -13.83 -6.33 -3.78
C PHE A 105 -14.16 -4.91 -3.30
N SER A 106 -15.34 -4.36 -3.62
CA SER A 106 -15.73 -3.03 -3.15
C SER A 106 -15.86 -3.00 -1.62
N SER A 107 -15.33 -1.96 -0.98
CA SER A 107 -15.48 -1.70 0.45
C SER A 107 -16.16 -0.34 0.67
N PRO A 108 -17.00 -0.17 1.71
CA PRO A 108 -17.51 1.14 2.10
C PRO A 108 -16.39 2.11 2.54
N LYS A 109 -15.21 1.61 2.88
CA LYS A 109 -14.06 2.43 3.30
C LYS A 109 -13.16 2.85 2.13
N SER A 110 -13.38 2.33 0.93
CA SER A 110 -12.54 2.60 -0.23
C SER A 110 -13.27 3.43 -1.26
N GLN A 111 -12.50 4.11 -2.12
CA GLN A 111 -13.01 4.78 -3.30
C GLN A 111 -13.84 3.81 -4.14
N LYS A 112 -14.99 4.29 -4.58
CA LYS A 112 -15.84 3.64 -5.58
C LYS A 112 -15.87 4.54 -6.80
N GLY A 113 -15.58 3.96 -7.95
CA GLY A 113 -15.73 4.64 -9.23
C GLY A 113 -17.19 4.98 -9.44
N GLN A 114 -17.46 6.21 -9.90
CA GLN A 114 -18.83 6.58 -10.29
C GLN A 114 -18.95 6.76 -11.80
N TYR A 115 -18.02 7.46 -12.44
CA TYR A 115 -17.94 7.54 -13.91
C TYR A 115 -16.64 8.25 -14.36
N ALA A 116 -16.18 7.96 -15.57
CA ALA A 116 -15.21 8.80 -16.28
C ALA A 116 -15.83 9.44 -17.53
N MET A 117 -15.25 10.55 -17.98
CA MET A 117 -15.61 11.18 -19.24
C MET A 117 -14.45 11.89 -19.89
N GLN A 118 -14.56 12.02 -21.21
CA GLN A 118 -13.73 12.89 -22.02
C GLN A 118 -14.57 14.09 -22.48
N MET A 119 -14.07 15.30 -22.22
CA MET A 119 -14.67 16.53 -22.73
C MET A 119 -14.32 16.72 -24.22
N PRO A 120 -15.08 17.55 -24.98
CA PRO A 120 -14.78 17.81 -26.39
C PRO A 120 -13.37 18.38 -26.66
N ASP A 121 -12.77 19.02 -25.65
CA ASP A 121 -11.39 19.52 -25.70
C ASP A 121 -10.33 18.43 -25.44
N GLY A 122 -10.75 17.17 -25.27
CA GLY A 122 -9.89 16.03 -25.01
C GLY A 122 -9.55 15.80 -23.53
N THR A 123 -10.01 16.66 -22.62
CA THR A 123 -9.71 16.56 -21.18
C THR A 123 -10.47 15.42 -20.53
N PHE A 124 -9.77 14.61 -19.74
CA PHE A 124 -10.35 13.50 -19.01
C PHE A 124 -10.66 13.84 -17.54
N TYR A 125 -11.81 13.35 -17.09
CA TYR A 125 -12.26 13.46 -15.70
C TYR A 125 -12.70 12.12 -15.17
N LEU A 126 -12.35 11.83 -13.92
CA LEU A 126 -12.89 10.73 -13.13
C LEU A 126 -13.68 11.32 -11.96
N VAL A 127 -14.91 10.85 -11.76
CA VAL A 127 -15.70 11.15 -10.58
C VAL A 127 -15.85 9.88 -9.75
N SER A 128 -15.57 10.01 -8.46
CA SER A 128 -15.56 8.91 -7.52
C SER A 128 -16.07 9.35 -6.15
N THR A 129 -16.37 8.38 -5.29
CA THR A 129 -16.73 8.67 -3.90
C THR A 129 -15.52 9.24 -3.16
N LYS A 130 -15.77 10.27 -2.36
CA LYS A 130 -14.83 10.77 -1.39
C LYS A 130 -14.57 9.70 -0.32
N VAL A 131 -13.30 9.49 -0.02
CA VAL A 131 -12.88 8.63 1.10
C VAL A 131 -12.71 9.51 2.34
N ASP A 132 -13.42 9.16 3.41
CA ASP A 132 -13.39 9.90 4.67
C ASP A 132 -12.00 9.96 5.30
N GLY A 133 -11.72 11.09 5.96
CA GLY A 133 -10.47 11.31 6.67
C GLY A 133 -9.50 12.24 5.94
N LYS A 134 -8.24 12.16 6.34
CA LYS A 134 -7.11 12.91 5.76
C LYS A 134 -5.91 11.99 5.63
N ASN A 135 -4.96 12.35 4.77
CA ASN A 135 -3.71 11.62 4.64
C ASN A 135 -3.00 11.47 6.01
N PRO A 136 -2.38 10.31 6.29
CA PRO A 136 -1.57 10.13 7.48
C PRO A 136 -0.39 11.12 7.47
N ASP A 137 -0.20 11.80 8.59
CA ASP A 137 0.88 12.75 8.83
C ASP A 137 1.55 12.41 10.18
N PRO A 138 2.90 12.34 10.28
CA PRO A 138 3.61 11.97 11.51
C PRO A 138 3.34 12.88 12.72
N VAL A 139 2.79 14.08 12.50
CA VAL A 139 2.57 15.09 13.54
C VAL A 139 1.09 15.45 13.67
N ARG A 140 0.40 15.68 12.56
CA ARG A 140 -0.94 16.30 12.53
C ARG A 140 -2.09 15.31 12.47
N ASN A 141 -1.87 14.14 11.90
CA ASN A 141 -2.91 13.14 11.68
C ASN A 141 -2.28 11.76 11.78
N THR A 142 -2.08 11.30 13.01
CA THR A 142 -1.19 10.17 13.25
C THR A 142 -1.86 8.82 13.09
N PHE A 143 -1.09 7.83 12.62
CA PHE A 143 -1.50 6.44 12.75
C PHE A 143 -1.62 6.08 14.23
N ASN A 144 -2.65 5.31 14.54
CA ASN A 144 -2.89 4.71 15.84
C ASN A 144 -3.34 3.26 15.66
N LYS A 145 -3.43 2.50 16.75
CA LYS A 145 -3.80 1.09 16.68
C LYS A 145 -5.15 0.85 16.00
N GLN A 146 -6.15 1.71 16.21
CA GLN A 146 -7.50 1.52 15.66
C GLN A 146 -7.55 1.76 14.15
N ASN A 147 -6.99 2.87 13.67
CA ASN A 147 -6.99 3.17 12.23
C ASN A 147 -6.04 2.25 11.46
N LEU A 148 -4.92 1.81 12.05
CA LEU A 148 -4.07 0.75 11.49
C LEU A 148 -4.81 -0.59 11.43
N ALA A 149 -5.53 -0.98 12.47
CA ALA A 149 -6.33 -2.20 12.45
C ALA A 149 -7.39 -2.18 11.34
N SER A 150 -8.04 -1.02 11.15
CA SER A 150 -8.99 -0.85 10.04
C SER A 150 -8.30 -0.94 8.67
N LEU A 151 -7.08 -0.42 8.52
CA LEU A 151 -6.32 -0.50 7.28
C LEU A 151 -5.90 -1.94 6.99
N LEU A 152 -5.31 -2.62 7.98
CA LEU A 152 -4.85 -3.99 7.83
C LEU A 152 -6.02 -4.94 7.55
N SER A 153 -7.20 -4.70 8.14
CA SER A 153 -8.40 -5.48 7.80
C SER A 153 -8.82 -5.33 6.33
N GLU A 154 -8.71 -4.14 5.73
CA GLU A 154 -8.95 -3.99 4.30
C GLU A 154 -7.87 -4.66 3.47
N ILE A 155 -6.60 -4.52 3.85
CA ILE A 155 -5.47 -5.18 3.18
C ILE A 155 -5.63 -6.72 3.22
N THR A 156 -5.95 -7.30 4.37
CA THR A 156 -6.23 -8.74 4.53
C THR A 156 -7.30 -9.18 3.54
N ARG A 157 -8.40 -8.44 3.42
CA ARG A 157 -9.49 -8.76 2.48
C ARG A 157 -9.03 -8.74 1.02
N LEU A 158 -8.17 -7.79 0.65
CA LEU A 158 -7.61 -7.72 -0.70
C LEU A 158 -6.66 -8.91 -0.97
N ASP A 159 -5.85 -9.28 0.02
CA ASP A 159 -4.86 -10.36 -0.06
C ASP A 159 -5.46 -11.78 0.08
N GLN A 160 -6.59 -11.98 0.76
CA GLN A 160 -7.31 -13.27 0.75
C GLN A 160 -8.00 -13.52 -0.59
N GLY A 161 -8.45 -12.45 -1.25
CA GLY A 161 -9.17 -12.54 -2.50
C GLY A 161 -10.59 -13.08 -2.36
N VAL A 162 -11.26 -13.23 -3.49
CA VAL A 162 -12.67 -13.62 -3.60
C VAL A 162 -12.85 -14.63 -4.74
N VAL A 163 -13.88 -15.46 -4.63
CA VAL A 163 -14.29 -16.34 -5.73
C VAL A 163 -14.95 -15.49 -6.81
N ASP A 164 -14.36 -15.50 -8.01
CA ASP A 164 -14.90 -14.79 -9.16
C ASP A 164 -15.90 -15.65 -9.95
N ALA A 165 -16.53 -15.06 -10.97
CA ALA A 165 -17.55 -15.72 -11.78
C ALA A 165 -17.04 -16.95 -12.55
N SER A 166 -15.72 -17.12 -12.72
CA SER A 166 -15.12 -18.30 -13.34
C SER A 166 -14.92 -19.46 -12.38
N GLY A 167 -15.26 -19.28 -11.09
CA GLY A 167 -15.02 -20.25 -10.02
C GLY A 167 -13.58 -20.26 -9.51
N GLY A 168 -12.70 -19.45 -10.10
CA GLY A 168 -11.34 -19.23 -9.61
C GLY A 168 -11.31 -18.21 -8.47
N ARG A 169 -10.36 -18.36 -7.55
CA ARG A 169 -10.11 -17.34 -6.52
C ARG A 169 -9.17 -16.27 -7.06
N SER A 170 -9.66 -15.05 -7.13
CA SER A 170 -8.92 -13.87 -7.57
C SER A 170 -8.54 -13.02 -6.37
N ARG A 171 -7.28 -12.58 -6.28
CA ARG A 171 -6.76 -11.60 -5.32
C ARG A 171 -6.67 -10.22 -5.97
N PHE A 172 -6.61 -9.18 -5.14
CA PHE A 172 -6.39 -7.82 -5.62
C PHE A 172 -5.10 -7.24 -5.05
N MET A 173 -4.20 -6.85 -5.93
CA MET A 173 -2.94 -6.23 -5.58
C MET A 173 -2.99 -4.75 -6.00
N ASN A 174 -2.82 -3.84 -5.04
CA ASN A 174 -2.55 -2.44 -5.38
C ASN A 174 -1.05 -2.17 -5.25
N TRP A 175 -0.43 -1.78 -6.35
CA TRP A 175 1.00 -1.50 -6.41
C TRP A 175 1.36 -0.12 -5.84
N ASP A 176 0.36 0.73 -5.54
CA ASP A 176 0.55 2.12 -5.13
C ASP A 176 -0.06 2.46 -3.75
N PHE A 177 0.22 1.62 -2.74
CA PHE A 177 -0.16 1.87 -1.33
C PHE A 177 0.71 2.93 -0.64
N ASN A 178 0.89 4.09 -1.27
CA ASN A 178 1.60 5.21 -0.66
C ASN A 178 0.71 6.01 0.31
N SER A 179 1.33 6.79 1.20
CA SER A 179 0.60 7.64 2.18
C SER A 179 -0.32 8.70 1.54
N GLY A 180 -0.07 9.06 0.27
CA GLY A 180 -0.91 9.91 -0.55
C GLY A 180 -2.26 9.30 -0.94
N ASN A 181 -2.38 7.96 -0.90
CA ASN A 181 -3.54 7.17 -1.35
C ASN A 181 -4.30 6.52 -0.18
N ILE A 182 -3.97 6.90 1.06
CA ILE A 182 -4.60 6.42 2.28
C ILE A 182 -5.17 7.63 3.02
N ASN A 183 -6.45 7.57 3.40
CA ASN A 183 -7.03 8.52 4.35
C ASN A 183 -7.30 7.82 5.67
N ILE A 184 -6.99 8.49 6.77
CA ILE A 184 -7.30 8.02 8.12
C ILE A 184 -8.19 9.02 8.87
N THR A 185 -9.00 8.45 9.74
CA THR A 185 -9.79 9.11 10.78
C THR A 185 -9.27 8.66 12.14
N LYS A 186 -10.00 8.97 13.23
CA LYS A 186 -9.61 8.51 14.57
C LYS A 186 -9.58 6.98 14.69
N ASP A 187 -10.45 6.27 13.97
CA ASP A 187 -10.72 4.84 14.16
C ASP A 187 -10.74 4.03 12.86
N LYS A 188 -10.76 4.69 11.69
CA LYS A 188 -10.86 4.03 10.38
C LYS A 188 -9.78 4.52 9.43
N ALA A 189 -9.45 3.66 8.47
CA ALA A 189 -8.65 3.98 7.31
C ALA A 189 -9.41 3.61 6.04
N GLY A 190 -9.19 4.39 4.99
CA GLY A 190 -9.77 4.19 3.68
C GLY A 190 -8.75 4.38 2.56
N LEU A 191 -9.04 3.77 1.42
CA LEU A 191 -8.11 3.62 0.30
C LEU A 191 -8.68 4.24 -0.96
N PHE A 192 -7.84 4.92 -1.73
CA PHE A 192 -8.22 5.53 -3.01
C PHE A 192 -7.04 5.49 -3.99
N ASP A 193 -7.29 5.90 -5.23
CA ASP A 193 -6.36 5.84 -6.36
C ASP A 193 -5.87 4.40 -6.63
N PHE A 194 -6.74 3.61 -7.25
CA PHE A 194 -6.48 2.21 -7.61
C PHE A 194 -5.95 2.06 -9.05
N GLU A 195 -5.42 3.12 -9.64
CA GLU A 195 -4.98 3.16 -11.04
C GLU A 195 -3.95 2.06 -11.37
N TYR A 196 -3.11 1.72 -10.39
CA TYR A 196 -2.12 0.65 -10.47
C TYR A 196 -2.59 -0.63 -9.77
N GLY A 197 -3.89 -0.89 -9.70
CA GLY A 197 -4.45 -2.15 -9.20
C GLY A 197 -4.38 -3.28 -10.25
N THR A 198 -4.23 -4.52 -9.80
CA THR A 198 -4.30 -5.71 -10.64
C THR A 198 -5.04 -6.85 -9.94
N PHE A 199 -5.81 -7.62 -10.71
CA PHE A 199 -6.41 -8.87 -10.25
C PHE A 199 -5.54 -10.05 -10.65
N GLU A 200 -5.31 -10.95 -9.72
CA GLU A 200 -4.46 -12.11 -9.93
C GLU A 200 -5.17 -13.38 -9.50
N ASN A 201 -5.21 -14.39 -10.37
CA ASN A 201 -5.75 -15.69 -10.00
C ASN A 201 -4.74 -16.42 -9.09
N LEU A 202 -5.21 -16.88 -7.94
CA LEU A 202 -4.36 -17.43 -6.89
C LEU A 202 -3.59 -18.67 -7.33
N ASP A 203 -4.24 -19.64 -7.98
CA ASP A 203 -3.57 -20.84 -8.47
C ASP A 203 -2.53 -20.54 -9.56
N LYS A 204 -2.81 -19.61 -10.47
CA LYS A 204 -1.82 -19.18 -11.46
C LYS A 204 -0.58 -18.56 -10.81
N MET A 205 -0.78 -17.80 -9.74
CA MET A 205 0.32 -17.19 -8.99
C MET A 205 1.09 -18.23 -8.17
N LEU A 206 0.41 -19.20 -7.57
CA LEU A 206 1.04 -20.34 -6.89
C LEU A 206 1.91 -21.14 -7.87
N GLU A 207 1.38 -21.47 -9.05
CA GLU A 207 2.10 -22.17 -10.10
C GLU A 207 3.38 -21.41 -10.49
N LYS A 208 3.24 -20.12 -10.80
CA LYS A 208 4.35 -19.27 -11.23
C LYS A 208 5.40 -19.11 -10.12
N ASN A 209 4.99 -18.73 -8.91
CA ASN A 209 5.90 -18.20 -7.91
C ASN A 209 6.40 -19.26 -6.92
N VAL A 210 5.55 -20.24 -6.61
CA VAL A 210 5.84 -21.25 -5.58
C VAL A 210 6.31 -22.55 -6.24
N VAL A 211 5.53 -23.07 -7.19
CA VAL A 211 5.82 -24.35 -7.85
C VAL A 211 6.98 -24.22 -8.83
N ASN A 212 6.90 -23.27 -9.75
CA ASN A 212 7.91 -23.06 -10.78
C ASN A 212 9.05 -22.14 -10.31
N ASN A 213 8.91 -21.51 -9.14
CA ASN A 213 9.92 -20.61 -8.55
C ASN A 213 10.41 -19.52 -9.53
N CYS A 214 9.51 -19.02 -10.39
CA CYS A 214 9.86 -18.11 -11.48
C CYS A 214 10.14 -16.68 -11.04
N GLU A 215 9.83 -16.31 -9.79
CA GLU A 215 10.08 -14.96 -9.30
C GLU A 215 11.46 -14.76 -8.69
N GLY A 216 12.11 -13.71 -9.18
CA GLY A 216 13.30 -13.11 -8.59
C GLY A 216 12.93 -12.18 -7.44
N ALA A 217 13.79 -11.23 -7.12
CA ALA A 217 13.47 -10.29 -6.05
C ALA A 217 12.45 -9.24 -6.48
N CYS A 218 11.41 -9.14 -5.67
CA CYS A 218 10.39 -8.11 -5.76
C CYS A 218 10.10 -7.60 -4.34
N PRO A 219 10.04 -6.27 -4.13
CA PRO A 219 9.81 -5.69 -2.80
C PRO A 219 8.38 -5.93 -2.29
N HIS A 220 7.47 -6.40 -3.16
CA HIS A 220 6.06 -6.67 -2.85
C HIS A 220 5.77 -8.13 -2.49
N LEU A 221 6.76 -9.01 -2.51
CA LEU A 221 6.57 -10.43 -2.21
C LEU A 221 6.47 -10.68 -0.70
N SER A 222 5.44 -11.43 -0.32
CA SER A 222 5.32 -12.00 1.03
C SER A 222 6.39 -13.07 1.23
N ASP A 223 7.02 -13.06 2.40
CA ASP A 223 8.03 -14.04 2.82
C ASP A 223 7.42 -15.38 3.28
N THR A 224 6.13 -15.43 3.59
CA THR A 224 5.39 -16.65 3.94
C THR A 224 4.81 -17.37 2.73
N SER A 225 4.39 -16.62 1.70
CA SER A 225 3.64 -17.17 0.55
C SER A 225 4.37 -17.07 -0.78
N ARG A 226 5.36 -16.18 -0.91
CA ARG A 226 5.95 -15.77 -2.19
C ARG A 226 4.93 -15.24 -3.22
N LEU A 227 3.78 -14.80 -2.73
CA LEU A 227 2.79 -14.11 -3.55
C LEU A 227 2.93 -12.60 -3.32
N TYR A 228 2.55 -11.81 -4.33
CA TYR A 228 2.46 -10.37 -4.14
C TYR A 228 1.44 -10.05 -3.06
N SER A 229 1.72 -9.01 -2.26
CA SER A 229 0.89 -8.66 -1.13
C SER A 229 0.71 -7.15 -1.01
N SER A 230 -0.55 -6.76 -0.84
CA SER A 230 -0.95 -5.40 -0.53
C SER A 230 -0.35 -4.93 0.80
N LEU A 231 -0.15 -5.85 1.77
CA LEU A 231 0.55 -5.56 3.03
C LEU A 231 2.00 -5.14 2.77
N ARG A 232 2.72 -5.86 1.89
CA ARG A 232 4.09 -5.49 1.52
C ARG A 232 4.16 -4.15 0.81
N SER A 233 3.23 -3.85 -0.10
CA SER A 233 3.13 -2.51 -0.69
C SER A 233 2.96 -1.43 0.38
N PHE A 234 2.07 -1.63 1.34
CA PHE A 234 1.86 -0.68 2.44
C PHE A 234 3.14 -0.50 3.29
N GLU A 235 3.80 -1.59 3.65
CA GLU A 235 5.05 -1.55 4.42
C GLU A 235 6.11 -0.69 3.72
N VAL A 236 6.30 -0.93 2.43
CA VAL A 236 7.35 -0.33 1.59
C VAL A 236 7.07 1.13 1.25
N TRP A 237 5.83 1.46 0.87
CA TRP A 237 5.47 2.76 0.31
C TRP A 237 4.95 3.77 1.33
N ALA A 238 4.42 3.30 2.46
CA ALA A 238 3.83 4.17 3.47
C ALA A 238 4.49 4.00 4.83
N LEU A 239 4.58 2.77 5.34
CA LEU A 239 4.88 2.55 6.75
C LEU A 239 6.34 2.86 7.12
N VAL A 240 7.33 2.38 6.36
CA VAL A 240 8.76 2.65 6.63
C VAL A 240 9.02 4.16 6.67
N ASP A 241 8.52 4.86 5.65
CA ASP A 241 8.66 6.30 5.50
C ASP A 241 7.98 7.11 6.60
N TYR A 242 6.89 6.56 7.15
CA TYR A 242 6.14 7.14 8.25
C TYR A 242 6.85 6.92 9.59
N LEU A 243 7.30 5.68 9.86
CA LEU A 243 8.02 5.32 11.08
C LEU A 243 9.31 6.13 11.25
N ASN A 244 10.01 6.45 10.16
CA ASN A 244 11.20 7.30 10.20
C ASN A 244 10.94 8.77 10.62
N LYS A 245 9.67 9.20 10.70
CA LYS A 245 9.31 10.61 10.95
C LYS A 245 8.46 10.82 12.20
N VAL A 246 7.88 9.76 12.78
CA VAL A 246 7.01 9.85 13.95
C VAL A 246 7.83 9.96 15.25
N GLU A 247 7.26 10.60 16.29
CA GLU A 247 7.95 10.83 17.57
C GLU A 247 8.18 9.54 18.39
N HIS A 248 7.24 8.59 18.32
CA HIS A 248 7.28 7.32 19.06
C HIS A 248 7.18 6.12 18.09
N PRO A 249 8.22 5.89 17.27
CA PRO A 249 8.18 4.88 16.23
C PRO A 249 8.13 3.46 16.80
N ASP A 250 8.75 3.23 17.95
CA ASP A 250 8.78 1.94 18.64
C ASP A 250 7.40 1.49 19.10
N LYS A 251 6.62 2.38 19.72
CA LYS A 251 5.25 2.09 20.13
C LYS A 251 4.36 1.76 18.93
N LEU A 252 4.41 2.59 17.90
CA LEU A 252 3.60 2.40 16.69
C LEU A 252 3.99 1.12 15.95
N PHE A 253 5.28 0.80 15.91
CA PHE A 253 5.78 -0.42 15.32
C PHE A 253 5.34 -1.65 16.11
N GLY A 254 5.40 -1.62 17.44
CA GLY A 254 4.85 -2.69 18.28
C GLY A 254 3.35 -2.91 18.08
N ASP A 255 2.56 -1.84 17.99
CA ASP A 255 1.13 -1.93 17.66
C ASP A 255 0.92 -2.51 16.25
N TYR A 256 1.74 -2.10 15.27
CA TYR A 256 1.69 -2.65 13.92
C TYR A 256 2.02 -4.14 13.88
N LEU A 257 3.08 -4.59 14.56
CA LEU A 257 3.49 -5.99 14.58
C LEU A 257 2.43 -6.90 15.21
N GLU A 258 1.77 -6.45 16.27
CA GLU A 258 0.64 -7.17 16.86
C GLU A 258 -0.51 -7.34 15.85
N LEU A 259 -0.85 -6.28 15.12
CA LEU A 259 -1.87 -6.32 14.07
C LEU A 259 -1.44 -7.17 12.86
N LYS A 260 -0.15 -7.15 12.52
CA LYS A 260 0.44 -8.03 11.50
C LYS A 260 0.36 -9.50 11.93
N GLY A 261 0.56 -9.80 13.22
CA GLY A 261 0.33 -11.14 13.76
C GLY A 261 -1.12 -11.62 13.60
N LYS A 262 -2.10 -10.70 13.70
CA LYS A 262 -3.51 -10.98 13.37
C LYS A 262 -3.72 -11.18 11.86
N TYR A 263 -3.11 -10.35 11.00
CA TYR A 263 -3.13 -10.56 9.55
C TYR A 263 -2.66 -11.98 9.20
N HIS A 264 -1.54 -12.44 9.76
CA HIS A 264 -1.02 -13.78 9.53
C HIS A 264 -1.95 -14.89 10.05
N ALA A 265 -2.65 -14.66 11.17
CA ALA A 265 -3.67 -15.59 11.65
C ALA A 265 -4.83 -15.73 10.65
N ASP A 266 -5.35 -14.59 10.18
CA ASP A 266 -6.48 -14.53 9.25
C ASP A 266 -6.07 -15.12 7.86
N MET A 267 -4.81 -14.94 7.43
CA MET A 267 -4.28 -15.57 6.21
C MET A 267 -4.07 -17.07 6.37
N ALA A 268 -3.60 -17.53 7.52
CA ALA A 268 -3.45 -18.96 7.82
C ALA A 268 -4.78 -19.72 7.78
N GLU A 269 -5.83 -19.13 8.36
CA GLU A 269 -7.19 -19.68 8.31
C GLU A 269 -7.67 -19.75 6.86
N PHE A 270 -7.54 -18.64 6.14
CA PHE A 270 -7.89 -18.57 4.73
C PHE A 270 -7.19 -19.64 3.87
N TYR A 271 -5.87 -19.79 3.97
CA TYR A 271 -5.16 -20.81 3.20
C TYR A 271 -5.52 -22.23 3.64
N GLY A 272 -5.82 -22.45 4.91
CA GLY A 272 -6.32 -23.76 5.39
C GLY A 272 -7.67 -24.14 4.77
N GLU A 273 -8.55 -23.17 4.54
CA GLU A 273 -9.80 -23.40 3.80
C GLU A 273 -9.54 -23.61 2.30
N TYR A 274 -8.69 -22.75 1.72
CA TYR A 274 -8.38 -22.74 0.28
C TYR A 274 -7.61 -24.00 -0.18
N GLU A 275 -6.93 -24.71 0.73
CA GLU A 275 -6.22 -25.97 0.42
C GLU A 275 -7.09 -26.95 -0.36
N ASN A 276 -8.38 -27.07 0.01
CA ASN A 276 -9.31 -27.99 -0.64
C ASN A 276 -9.85 -27.49 -1.99
N GLU A 277 -9.66 -26.21 -2.30
CA GLU A 277 -10.09 -25.57 -3.55
C GLU A 277 -8.96 -25.47 -4.58
N SER A 278 -7.71 -25.47 -4.12
CA SER A 278 -6.53 -25.21 -4.94
C SER A 278 -6.10 -26.43 -5.76
N LYS A 279 -5.52 -26.16 -6.94
CA LYS A 279 -4.77 -27.15 -7.72
C LYS A 279 -3.43 -27.57 -7.08
N TYR A 280 -2.96 -26.83 -6.06
CA TYR A 280 -1.66 -27.04 -5.41
C TYR A 280 -1.81 -27.15 -3.88
N PRO A 281 -2.56 -28.14 -3.36
CA PRO A 281 -2.90 -28.25 -1.94
C PRO A 281 -1.66 -28.29 -1.03
N ASP A 282 -0.62 -29.04 -1.38
CA ASP A 282 0.61 -29.11 -0.58
C ASP A 282 1.33 -27.76 -0.46
N ALA A 283 1.35 -26.98 -1.56
CA ALA A 283 1.93 -25.64 -1.53
C ALA A 283 1.11 -24.72 -0.63
N VAL A 284 -0.22 -24.75 -0.74
CA VAL A 284 -1.13 -23.96 0.09
C VAL A 284 -0.99 -24.32 1.58
N LYS A 285 -0.91 -25.61 1.90
CA LYS A 285 -0.70 -26.10 3.26
C LYS A 285 0.59 -25.56 3.88
N ASN A 286 1.71 -25.62 3.15
CA ASN A 286 2.99 -25.09 3.61
C ASN A 286 2.95 -23.57 3.86
N ILE A 287 2.22 -22.84 3.02
CA ILE A 287 1.97 -21.41 3.22
C ILE A 287 1.15 -21.20 4.50
N ALA A 288 0.06 -21.94 4.67
CA ALA A 288 -0.77 -21.85 5.88
C ALA A 288 0.03 -22.12 7.16
N GLU A 289 0.93 -23.12 7.15
CA GLU A 289 1.82 -23.41 8.28
C GLU A 289 2.80 -22.27 8.56
N SER A 290 3.40 -21.68 7.52
CA SER A 290 4.26 -20.50 7.63
C SER A 290 3.53 -19.30 8.21
N GLU A 291 2.32 -19.01 7.73
CA GLU A 291 1.45 -17.95 8.25
C GLU A 291 1.11 -18.18 9.74
N LYS A 292 0.82 -19.42 10.15
CA LYS A 292 0.55 -19.76 11.57
C LYS A 292 1.76 -19.50 12.46
N VAL A 293 2.96 -19.87 12.01
CA VAL A 293 4.21 -19.63 12.74
C VAL A 293 4.45 -18.12 12.92
N HIS A 294 4.35 -17.35 11.83
CA HIS A 294 4.52 -15.89 11.88
C HIS A 294 3.51 -15.24 12.82
N SER A 295 2.25 -15.67 12.77
CA SER A 295 1.22 -15.22 13.71
C SER A 295 1.59 -15.47 15.17
N ARG A 296 2.10 -16.67 15.52
CA ARG A 296 2.48 -17.00 16.90
C ARG A 296 3.65 -16.17 17.41
N LEU A 297 4.68 -15.99 16.57
CA LEU A 297 5.89 -15.26 16.96
C LEU A 297 5.70 -13.74 17.03
N LEU A 298 4.70 -13.19 16.34
CA LEU A 298 4.33 -11.78 16.41
C LEU A 298 3.33 -11.45 17.54
N ARG A 299 2.93 -12.43 18.35
CA ARG A 299 2.15 -12.17 19.57
C ARG A 299 3.06 -11.63 20.66
N ARG A 300 2.49 -10.76 21.48
CA ARG A 300 3.10 -10.34 22.74
C ARG A 300 3.25 -11.57 23.65
N ASP A 301 4.41 -11.71 24.27
CA ASP A 301 4.72 -12.76 25.24
C ASP A 301 4.04 -12.48 26.59
N GLU A 302 4.36 -13.29 27.60
CA GLU A 302 3.83 -13.12 28.97
C GLU A 302 4.23 -11.78 29.60
N GLY A 303 5.34 -11.18 29.15
CA GLY A 303 5.79 -9.84 29.53
C GLY A 303 5.08 -8.72 28.77
N GLY A 304 4.19 -9.05 27.84
CA GLY A 304 3.46 -8.10 27.02
C GLY A 304 4.28 -7.54 25.86
N GLU A 305 5.41 -8.13 25.49
CA GLU A 305 6.30 -7.63 24.43
C GLU A 305 6.49 -8.67 23.32
N ILE A 306 6.73 -8.22 22.09
CA ILE A 306 7.08 -9.11 20.99
C ILE A 306 8.57 -9.46 21.12
N PRO A 307 9.02 -10.71 20.89
CA PRO A 307 10.42 -11.07 21.02
C PRO A 307 11.35 -10.17 20.18
N GLN A 308 12.45 -9.69 20.77
CA GLN A 308 13.33 -8.69 20.15
C GLN A 308 13.98 -9.17 18.84
N ASP A 309 14.30 -10.45 18.76
CA ASP A 309 14.82 -11.12 17.58
C ASP A 309 13.83 -11.08 16.40
N ILE A 310 12.54 -11.24 16.70
CA ILE A 310 11.44 -11.14 15.73
C ILE A 310 11.22 -9.69 15.32
N GLN A 311 11.15 -8.74 16.27
CA GLN A 311 11.04 -7.31 15.95
C GLN A 311 12.16 -6.85 15.01
N LYS A 312 13.39 -7.26 15.29
CA LYS A 312 14.57 -6.95 14.47
C LYS A 312 14.48 -7.56 13.07
N ALA A 313 14.02 -8.81 12.96
CA ALA A 313 13.82 -9.44 11.66
C ALA A 313 12.78 -8.68 10.80
N GLU A 314 11.65 -8.30 11.40
CA GLU A 314 10.60 -7.53 10.70
C GLU A 314 11.09 -6.17 10.22
N MET A 315 11.82 -5.43 11.05
CA MET A 315 12.43 -4.16 10.64
C MET A 315 13.36 -4.33 9.44
N LYS A 316 14.23 -5.35 9.49
CA LYS A 316 15.15 -5.64 8.39
C LYS A 316 14.43 -6.02 7.11
N LYS A 317 13.35 -6.79 7.18
CA LYS A 317 12.53 -7.14 6.01
C LYS A 317 11.92 -5.90 5.37
N MET A 318 11.29 -5.03 6.17
CA MET A 318 10.67 -3.79 5.69
C MET A 318 11.69 -2.82 5.09
N GLN A 319 12.83 -2.62 5.76
CA GLN A 319 13.88 -1.72 5.30
C GLN A 319 14.55 -2.23 4.01
N ALA A 320 14.84 -3.53 3.92
CA ALA A 320 15.40 -4.12 2.70
C ALA A 320 14.43 -3.99 1.50
N ALA A 321 13.13 -4.23 1.73
CA ALA A 321 12.10 -4.04 0.71
C ALA A 321 12.03 -2.58 0.24
N ASN A 322 12.06 -1.62 1.18
CA ASN A 322 12.05 -0.19 0.87
C ASN A 322 13.28 0.23 0.07
N PHE A 323 14.47 -0.27 0.43
CA PHE A 323 15.68 -0.04 -0.35
C PHE A 323 15.54 -0.55 -1.77
N ILE A 324 15.08 -1.78 -1.96
CA ILE A 324 14.92 -2.37 -3.29
C ILE A 324 13.87 -1.63 -4.11
N ASN A 325 12.77 -1.19 -3.49
CA ASN A 325 11.79 -0.34 -4.16
C ASN A 325 12.44 0.96 -4.68
N ILE A 326 13.14 1.71 -3.81
CA ILE A 326 13.83 2.96 -4.18
C ILE A 326 14.83 2.72 -5.32
N GLN A 327 15.58 1.60 -5.26
CA GLN A 327 16.55 1.22 -6.29
C GLN A 327 15.91 0.71 -7.59
N SER A 328 14.69 0.20 -7.55
CA SER A 328 13.97 -0.31 -8.74
C SER A 328 13.28 0.80 -9.54
N GLN A 329 13.07 1.98 -8.96
CA GLN A 329 12.49 3.15 -9.62
C GLN A 329 13.44 3.81 -10.65
N PHE A 330 14.62 3.24 -10.91
CA PHE A 330 15.50 3.71 -11.97
C PHE A 330 15.14 2.97 -13.27
N SER A 331 14.68 3.72 -14.29
CA SER A 331 14.26 3.12 -15.56
C SER A 331 15.43 2.65 -16.41
N SER A 332 15.16 1.70 -17.31
CA SER A 332 16.11 1.12 -18.27
C SER A 332 16.74 2.12 -19.24
N ASP A 333 16.26 3.36 -19.30
CA ASP A 333 16.82 4.47 -20.09
C ASP A 333 17.70 5.43 -19.26
N GLY A 334 18.00 5.11 -17.99
CA GLY A 334 18.86 5.91 -17.11
C GLY A 334 18.22 7.20 -16.61
N LYS A 335 16.94 7.45 -16.92
CA LYS A 335 16.21 8.57 -16.36
C LYS A 335 15.80 8.22 -14.93
N VAL A 336 16.00 9.17 -14.04
CA VAL A 336 15.49 9.08 -12.67
C VAL A 336 13.98 9.20 -12.77
N CYS A 337 13.22 8.19 -12.34
CA CYS A 337 11.81 8.43 -12.05
C CYS A 337 11.79 9.55 -11.01
N ALA A 338 10.97 10.58 -11.26
CA ALA A 338 10.92 11.84 -10.51
C ALA A 338 10.65 11.70 -8.98
N GLN A 339 10.57 10.47 -8.47
CA GLN A 339 10.36 10.10 -7.08
C GLN A 339 11.65 9.89 -6.27
N VAL A 340 12.82 9.73 -6.91
CA VAL A 340 14.10 9.70 -6.18
C VAL A 340 14.48 11.12 -5.80
N LYS A 341 13.91 11.61 -4.69
CA LYS A 341 14.45 12.76 -3.97
C LYS A 341 15.94 12.45 -3.72
N ASP A 342 16.80 13.28 -4.29
CA ASP A 342 18.28 13.22 -4.27
C ASP A 342 18.97 12.34 -5.31
N GLY A 343 18.22 11.67 -6.20
CA GLY A 343 18.75 11.06 -7.42
C GLY A 343 19.87 10.03 -7.24
N LYS A 344 20.09 9.48 -6.03
CA LYS A 344 21.28 8.67 -5.72
C LYS A 344 21.00 7.17 -5.51
N ILE A 345 21.88 6.33 -6.05
CA ILE A 345 21.95 4.85 -5.95
C ILE A 345 22.83 4.49 -4.75
N LEU A 346 22.33 3.63 -3.86
CA LEU A 346 22.96 3.27 -2.58
C LEU A 346 23.45 1.82 -2.57
N THR A 347 24.05 1.34 -3.65
CA THR A 347 24.36 -0.09 -3.84
C THR A 347 25.22 -0.69 -2.73
N SER A 348 26.21 0.04 -2.20
CA SER A 348 27.03 -0.42 -1.06
C SER A 348 26.21 -0.58 0.22
N GLN A 349 25.44 0.44 0.60
CA GLN A 349 24.59 0.39 1.79
C GLN A 349 23.53 -0.70 1.69
N VAL A 350 22.88 -0.84 0.53
CA VAL A 350 21.87 -1.90 0.30
C VAL A 350 22.53 -3.28 0.40
N LYS A 351 23.72 -3.46 -0.17
CA LYS A 351 24.50 -4.69 -0.05
C LYS A 351 24.82 -5.01 1.40
N GLU A 352 25.46 -4.08 2.11
CA GLU A 352 25.85 -4.25 3.52
C GLU A 352 24.63 -4.61 4.37
N TYR A 353 23.51 -3.91 4.16
CA TYR A 353 22.29 -4.15 4.91
C TYR A 353 21.68 -5.54 4.65
N ILE A 354 21.65 -6.01 3.39
CA ILE A 354 21.15 -7.34 3.04
C ILE A 354 22.10 -8.43 3.57
N ASP A 355 23.42 -8.24 3.44
CA ASP A 355 24.43 -9.18 3.94
C ASP A 355 24.34 -9.30 5.48
N GLU A 356 24.15 -8.19 6.19
CA GLU A 356 23.87 -8.18 7.64
C GLU A 356 22.56 -8.90 7.99
N ALA A 357 21.49 -8.69 7.22
CA ALA A 357 20.20 -9.32 7.45
C ALA A 357 20.24 -10.84 7.23
N LEU A 358 21.00 -11.29 6.21
CA LEU A 358 21.29 -12.70 5.96
C LEU A 358 22.07 -13.30 7.12
N PHE A 359 23.16 -12.65 7.55
CA PHE A 359 23.98 -13.14 8.66
C PHE A 359 23.17 -13.23 9.96
N PHE A 360 22.36 -12.21 10.26
CA PHE A 360 21.46 -12.23 11.41
C PHE A 360 20.47 -13.40 11.33
N SER A 361 19.76 -13.55 10.21
CA SER A 361 18.76 -14.61 10.02
C SER A 361 19.38 -16.01 10.10
N TRP A 362 20.59 -16.19 9.55
CA TRP A 362 21.32 -17.46 9.61
C TRP A 362 21.72 -17.84 11.04
N ASN A 363 22.16 -16.86 11.83
CA ASN A 363 22.53 -17.09 13.22
C ASN A 363 21.32 -17.48 14.06
N GLU A 364 20.18 -16.79 13.90
CA GLU A 364 18.96 -17.13 14.63
C GLU A 364 18.37 -18.47 14.19
N TYR A 365 18.40 -18.80 12.89
CA TYR A 365 18.06 -20.13 12.38
C TYR A 365 18.95 -21.24 12.97
N SER A 366 20.27 -21.00 13.03
CA SER A 366 21.22 -21.96 13.60
C SER A 366 21.01 -22.15 15.10
N LYS A 367 20.61 -21.10 15.83
CA LYS A 367 20.25 -21.19 17.25
C LYS A 367 18.96 -21.97 17.44
N SER A 368 17.90 -21.67 16.66
CA SER A 368 16.61 -22.35 16.79
C SER A 368 16.72 -23.85 16.53
N LYS A 369 17.54 -24.25 15.53
CA LYS A 369 17.86 -25.67 15.30
C LYS A 369 18.54 -26.34 16.49
N LYS A 370 19.47 -25.66 17.17
CA LYS A 370 20.16 -26.20 18.34
C LYS A 370 19.25 -26.32 19.56
N THR A 371 18.29 -25.42 19.71
CA THR A 371 17.33 -25.41 20.83
C THR A 371 16.07 -26.22 20.54
N GLY A 372 15.86 -26.70 19.31
CA GLY A 372 14.66 -27.42 18.90
C GLY A 372 13.41 -26.52 18.79
N ASP A 373 13.59 -25.21 18.58
CA ASP A 373 12.48 -24.27 18.39
C ASP A 373 12.03 -24.30 16.93
N SER A 374 11.04 -25.16 16.65
CA SER A 374 10.51 -25.38 15.29
C SER A 374 9.85 -24.13 14.70
N ASP A 375 9.22 -23.29 15.51
CA ASP A 375 8.57 -22.07 15.05
C ASP A 375 9.63 -21.08 14.55
N ARG A 376 10.68 -20.84 15.33
CA ARG A 376 11.79 -20.00 14.88
C ARG A 376 12.55 -20.60 13.70
N GLU A 377 12.66 -21.93 13.61
CA GLU A 377 13.26 -22.58 12.45
C GLU A 377 12.50 -22.23 11.16
N VAL A 378 11.18 -22.39 11.13
CA VAL A 378 10.35 -22.03 9.97
C VAL A 378 10.43 -20.54 9.68
N TYR A 379 10.28 -19.70 10.71
CA TYR A 379 10.31 -18.24 10.56
C TYR A 379 11.63 -17.73 9.96
N TYR A 380 12.78 -18.17 10.49
CA TYR A 380 14.07 -17.73 9.98
C TYR A 380 14.47 -18.41 8.67
N SER A 381 13.94 -19.60 8.37
CA SER A 381 14.04 -20.17 7.02
C SER A 381 13.35 -19.27 5.98
N ASN A 382 12.14 -18.78 6.27
CA ASN A 382 11.43 -17.84 5.40
C ASN A 382 12.18 -16.52 5.26
N CYS A 383 12.77 -16.00 6.34
CA CYS A 383 13.61 -14.81 6.28
C CYS A 383 14.85 -15.00 5.41
N LEU A 384 15.54 -16.15 5.55
CA LEU A 384 16.71 -16.49 4.74
C LEU A 384 16.36 -16.56 3.25
N ASP A 385 15.28 -17.25 2.91
CA ASP A 385 14.81 -17.33 1.53
C ASP A 385 14.48 -15.93 0.96
N TYR A 386 13.75 -15.14 1.72
CA TYR A 386 13.41 -13.76 1.37
C TYR A 386 14.67 -12.93 1.10
N PHE A 387 15.61 -12.85 2.05
CA PHE A 387 16.82 -12.05 1.88
C PHE A 387 17.76 -12.60 0.80
N PHE A 388 17.81 -13.92 0.59
CA PHE A 388 18.59 -14.52 -0.50
C PHE A 388 18.06 -14.04 -1.84
N LYS A 389 16.73 -14.04 -2.05
CA LYS A 389 16.12 -13.47 -3.26
C LYS A 389 16.43 -11.99 -3.41
N GLN A 390 16.28 -11.19 -2.35
CA GLN A 390 16.61 -9.76 -2.37
C GLN A 390 18.08 -9.49 -2.73
N SER A 391 19.00 -10.39 -2.38
CA SER A 391 20.41 -10.27 -2.77
C SER A 391 20.65 -10.37 -4.28
N LEU A 392 19.77 -11.04 -5.03
CA LEU A 392 19.86 -11.15 -6.50
C LEU A 392 19.64 -9.80 -7.20
N VAL A 393 18.86 -8.88 -6.63
CA VAL A 393 18.68 -7.52 -7.19
C VAL A 393 19.99 -6.75 -7.16
N LYS A 394 20.82 -6.92 -6.12
CA LYS A 394 22.14 -6.29 -6.04
C LYS A 394 23.03 -6.74 -7.20
N ASP A 395 23.07 -8.04 -7.49
CA ASP A 395 23.90 -8.58 -8.56
C ASP A 395 23.42 -8.07 -9.93
N TRP A 396 22.10 -7.97 -10.12
CA TRP A 396 21.52 -7.36 -11.32
C TRP A 396 21.86 -5.87 -11.44
N MET A 397 21.78 -5.09 -10.36
CA MET A 397 22.12 -3.66 -10.39
C MET A 397 23.59 -3.42 -10.70
N GLN A 398 24.49 -4.19 -10.07
CA GLN A 398 25.91 -4.13 -10.35
C GLN A 398 26.19 -4.48 -11.82
N TYR A 399 25.55 -5.52 -12.34
CA TYR A 399 25.59 -5.87 -13.75
C TYR A 399 25.12 -4.73 -14.68
N GLN A 400 24.06 -3.99 -14.33
CA GLN A 400 23.63 -2.83 -15.13
C GLN A 400 24.64 -1.67 -15.09
N LEU A 401 25.30 -1.45 -13.95
CA LEU A 401 26.34 -0.41 -13.79
C LEU A 401 27.63 -0.73 -14.56
N ASP A 402 27.94 -2.02 -14.72
CA ASP A 402 29.15 -2.50 -15.39
C ASP A 402 29.01 -2.61 -16.92
N LYS A 403 27.81 -2.41 -17.48
CA LYS A 403 27.60 -2.41 -18.94
C LYS A 403 28.32 -1.24 -19.62
N PRO A 404 29.05 -1.48 -20.73
CA PRO A 404 29.77 -0.43 -21.48
C PRO A 404 28.87 0.68 -22.05
N GLN A 405 27.58 0.38 -22.25
CA GLN A 405 26.55 1.31 -22.71
C GLN A 405 25.58 1.72 -21.59
N GLY A 406 25.90 1.41 -20.33
CA GLY A 406 25.15 1.94 -19.19
C GLY A 406 25.14 3.46 -19.29
N PRO A 407 23.98 4.14 -19.16
CA PRO A 407 23.94 5.59 -19.30
C PRO A 407 24.90 6.17 -18.26
N GLY A 408 25.93 6.89 -18.72
CA GLY A 408 26.98 7.48 -17.86
C GLY A 408 26.42 8.29 -16.68
N ILE A 409 25.14 8.66 -16.77
CA ILE A 409 24.27 9.25 -15.75
C ILE A 409 24.17 8.42 -14.44
N LEU A 410 24.39 7.09 -14.44
CA LEU A 410 24.21 6.26 -13.24
C LEU A 410 25.42 6.26 -12.28
N LYS A 411 26.66 6.46 -12.78
CA LYS A 411 27.87 6.45 -11.93
C LYS A 411 27.97 7.71 -11.06
N ASP A 412 27.62 8.87 -11.61
CA ASP A 412 27.60 10.16 -10.91
C ASP A 412 26.46 10.25 -9.86
N LYS A 413 25.56 9.26 -9.86
CA LYS A 413 24.44 9.14 -8.95
C LYS A 413 24.72 8.19 -7.80
N ILE A 414 25.92 7.63 -7.62
CA ILE A 414 26.17 6.82 -6.42
C ILE A 414 26.26 7.75 -5.20
N ALA A 415 25.43 7.50 -4.19
CA ALA A 415 25.48 8.26 -2.94
C ALA A 415 26.75 7.91 -2.15
N SER A 416 27.46 8.95 -1.70
CA SER A 416 28.57 8.83 -0.74
C SER A 416 28.11 8.79 0.72
N GLU A 417 26.88 9.21 1.01
CA GLU A 417 26.35 9.31 2.37
C GLU A 417 25.23 8.27 2.60
N PRO A 418 25.29 7.48 3.68
CA PRO A 418 24.28 6.47 3.98
C PRO A 418 22.96 7.10 4.41
N ARG A 419 21.83 6.52 3.97
CA ARG A 419 20.48 6.88 4.45
C ARG A 419 20.23 6.31 5.85
N VAL A 420 19.45 7.03 6.66
CA VAL A 420 19.00 6.54 7.97
C VAL A 420 18.14 5.29 7.78
N THR A 421 18.46 4.22 8.51
CA THR A 421 17.70 2.96 8.50
C THR A 421 16.63 2.95 9.59
N LEU A 422 15.62 2.09 9.43
CA LEU A 422 14.65 1.84 10.48
C LEU A 422 15.30 1.33 11.78
N ASP A 423 16.38 0.54 11.67
CA ASP A 423 17.18 0.08 12.81
C ASP A 423 17.77 1.27 13.59
N ASP A 424 18.32 2.27 12.89
CA ASP A 424 18.87 3.50 13.50
C ASP A 424 17.79 4.31 14.21
N THR A 425 16.63 4.45 13.56
CA THR A 425 15.46 5.16 14.09
C THR A 425 14.98 4.51 15.40
N MET A 426 14.80 3.18 15.41
CA MET A 426 14.34 2.48 16.61
C MET A 426 15.38 2.49 17.73
N ALA A 427 16.67 2.33 17.41
CA ALA A 427 17.74 2.42 18.40
C ALA A 427 17.80 3.81 19.05
N LYS A 428 17.56 4.88 18.29
CA LYS A 428 17.51 6.25 18.81
C LYS A 428 16.32 6.45 19.74
N ALA A 429 15.13 5.96 19.38
CA ALA A 429 13.93 6.05 20.21
C ALA A 429 14.07 5.28 21.54
N LEU A 430 14.71 4.10 21.52
CA LEU A 430 14.96 3.34 22.74
C LEU A 430 15.93 4.09 23.68
N ARG A 431 17.00 4.68 23.13
CA ARG A 431 17.97 5.46 23.93
C ARG A 431 17.37 6.71 24.56
N SER A 432 16.45 7.40 23.89
CA SER A 432 15.79 8.59 24.46
C SER A 432 14.90 8.22 25.66
N ARG A 433 14.20 7.09 25.59
CA ARG A 433 13.37 6.57 26.70
C ARG A 433 14.18 6.21 27.94
N ILE A 434 15.33 5.56 27.77
CA ILE A 434 16.24 5.22 28.88
C ILE A 434 16.74 6.50 29.58
N LYS A 435 17.06 7.54 28.81
CA LYS A 435 17.49 8.84 29.37
C LYS A 435 16.39 9.55 30.17
N THR A 436 15.13 9.42 29.75
CA THR A 436 13.99 9.99 30.49
C THR A 436 13.55 9.16 31.70
N ALA A 437 13.90 7.87 31.75
CA ALA A 437 13.57 6.95 32.84
C ALA A 437 14.66 6.86 33.93
N ALA A 438 15.87 7.38 33.67
CA ALA A 438 16.90 7.49 34.70
C ALA A 438 16.43 8.49 35.79
N PRO A 439 16.44 8.10 37.08
CA PRO A 439 16.05 9.02 38.13
C PRO A 439 16.99 10.22 38.10
N THR A 440 16.41 11.42 38.12
CA THR A 440 17.15 12.64 38.44
C THR A 440 17.63 12.51 39.88
N ASN A 441 18.79 11.87 40.08
CA ASN A 441 19.54 12.01 41.31
C ASN A 441 20.06 13.43 41.33
N THR A 442 19.25 14.34 41.88
CA THR A 442 19.65 15.69 42.23
C THR A 442 20.56 15.59 43.46
N PRO A 443 21.78 16.14 43.43
CA PRO A 443 22.56 16.36 44.65
C PRO A 443 21.89 17.41 45.56
#